data_AF-A0A553KQJ4-F1
#
_entry.id   AF-A0A553KQJ4-F1
#
_cell.length_a   1.000
_cell.length_b   1.000
_cell.length_c   1.000
_cell.angle_alpha   90.00
_cell.angle_beta   90.00
_cell.angle_gamma   90.00
#
_symmetry.space_group_name_H-M   'P 1'
#
loop_
_entity.id
_entity.type
_entity.pdbx_description
1 polymer ?
#
loop_
_entity_poly.entity_id
_entity_poly.type
_entity_poly.pdbx_seq_one_letter_code
_entity_poly.pdbx_strand_id
1 'polypeptide(L)'
;MMRAGKWLIIAVIAGMAVGCVQTSGQQAEQQPSDAAAERSSAIPEWPFDSFKQKFSQPDLIDKEDVTLVTLRMNRTRKSPEIAAFLTTSHLEGWFVLYAEENGVYKEVYAKQEPVYGVQVHGAGDQMISFLSGVGGSGVQKNNFHLLSYTQQGYKEVWSGLAYDLLANGPPPFHQTIGTIYTEDNTRKLYYQQTTYIFNEDISRISSTKQLTHVYHYDEEKSVYTSLPETGRE
;
A
#
# COMPACT_ATOMS: atom_id res chain seq x y z
N MET A 1 16.97 3.59 33.68
CA MET A 1 15.53 3.44 33.43
C MET A 1 15.23 3.86 32.00
N MET A 2 15.14 2.92 31.06
CA MET A 2 14.77 3.20 29.67
C MET A 2 13.35 2.69 29.45
N ARG A 3 12.43 3.59 29.07
CA ARG A 3 11.06 3.24 28.69
C ARG A 3 11.07 2.74 27.25
N ALA A 4 10.78 1.46 27.05
CA ALA A 4 10.46 0.90 25.75
C ALA A 4 9.12 1.48 25.27
N GLY A 5 9.16 2.35 24.27
CA GLY A 5 7.96 2.82 23.58
C GLY A 5 7.36 1.68 22.75
N LYS A 6 6.14 1.28 23.07
CA LYS A 6 5.36 0.34 22.26
C LYS A 6 4.97 1.04 20.95
N TRP A 7 5.41 0.50 19.82
CA TRP A 7 5.00 0.93 18.48
C TRP A 7 3.61 0.37 18.17
N LEU A 8 2.72 1.21 17.65
CA LEU A 8 1.38 0.83 17.23
C LEU A 8 1.39 0.64 15.70
N ILE A 9 1.31 -0.61 15.25
CA ILE A 9 1.16 -0.95 13.82
C ILE A 9 -0.34 -1.05 13.54
N ILE A 10 -0.89 -0.14 12.73
CA ILE A 10 -2.25 -0.27 12.20
C ILE A 10 -2.13 -0.76 10.76
N ALA A 11 -2.26 -2.07 10.57
CA ALA A 11 -2.45 -2.66 9.26
C ALA A 11 -3.96 -2.77 9.00
N VAL A 12 -4.47 -2.08 7.98
CA VAL A 12 -5.82 -2.32 7.45
C VAL A 12 -5.65 -3.23 6.25
N ILE A 13 -5.73 -4.54 6.50
CA ILE A 13 -5.70 -5.57 5.45
C ILE A 13 -7.15 -5.78 5.02
N ALA A 14 -7.49 -5.31 3.81
CA ALA A 14 -8.68 -5.80 3.12
C ALA A 14 -8.37 -7.23 2.68
N GLY A 15 -8.94 -8.20 3.39
CA GLY A 15 -8.61 -9.61 3.22
C GLY A 15 -9.10 -10.16 1.88
N MET A 16 -8.17 -10.56 1.02
CA MET A 16 -8.40 -11.70 0.14
C MET A 16 -7.77 -12.93 0.77
N ALA A 17 -8.62 -13.90 1.10
CA ALA A 17 -8.21 -15.19 1.63
C ALA A 17 -7.37 -15.93 0.58
N VAL A 18 -6.05 -15.95 0.75
CA VAL A 18 -5.16 -16.93 0.14
C VAL A 18 -4.56 -17.73 1.28
N GLY A 19 -4.88 -19.02 1.30
CA GLY A 19 -4.68 -19.92 2.44
C GLY A 19 -3.23 -20.01 2.89
N CYS A 20 -2.96 -19.49 4.09
CA CYS A 20 -1.84 -19.95 4.90
C CYS A 20 -2.32 -21.17 5.70
N VAL A 21 -1.68 -22.31 5.44
CA VAL A 21 -1.78 -23.51 6.27
C VAL A 21 -1.38 -23.15 7.70
N GLN A 22 -2.34 -23.12 8.61
CA GLN A 22 -2.11 -22.94 10.04
C GLN A 22 -1.52 -24.23 10.63
N THR A 23 -0.25 -24.21 10.98
CA THR A 23 0.27 -25.09 12.03
C THR A 23 -0.24 -24.58 13.38
N SER A 24 -1.06 -25.43 14.00
CA SER A 24 -1.71 -25.32 15.30
C SER A 24 -0.80 -24.86 16.45
N GLY A 25 -1.29 -23.87 17.21
CA GLY A 25 -0.75 -23.49 18.52
C GLY A 25 -1.39 -22.23 19.08
N GLN A 26 -2.30 -22.40 20.05
CA GLN A 26 -2.92 -21.39 20.93
C GLN A 26 -4.06 -20.52 20.35
N GLN A 27 -5.29 -21.00 20.56
CA GLN A 27 -6.48 -20.16 20.66
C GLN A 27 -6.33 -19.19 21.85
N ALA A 28 -6.32 -17.89 21.57
CA ALA A 28 -6.82 -16.88 22.49
C ALA A 28 -8.08 -16.30 21.84
N GLU A 29 -9.24 -16.52 22.47
CA GLU A 29 -10.51 -15.90 22.08
C GLU A 29 -10.34 -14.38 22.00
N GLN A 30 -10.33 -13.84 20.78
CA GLN A 30 -10.50 -12.41 20.55
C GLN A 30 -12.00 -12.10 20.66
N GLN A 31 -12.38 -11.67 21.84
CA GLN A 31 -13.62 -10.94 22.10
C GLN A 31 -13.66 -9.72 21.16
N PRO A 32 -14.74 -9.50 20.38
CA PRO A 32 -14.81 -8.36 19.48
C PRO A 32 -14.87 -7.10 20.35
N SER A 33 -13.81 -6.29 20.30
CA SER A 33 -13.83 -4.99 20.98
C SER A 33 -14.86 -4.10 20.27
N ASP A 34 -15.77 -3.52 21.04
CA ASP A 34 -16.77 -2.53 20.62
C ASP A 34 -16.19 -1.29 19.90
N ALA A 35 -14.86 -1.20 19.75
CA ALA A 35 -14.16 -0.20 18.93
C ALA A 35 -14.38 -0.34 17.41
N ALA A 36 -14.91 -1.47 16.94
CA ALA A 36 -15.30 -1.62 15.53
C ALA A 36 -16.64 -0.93 15.21
N ALA A 37 -17.50 -0.73 16.22
CA ALA A 37 -18.83 -0.15 16.05
C ALA A 37 -18.84 1.39 16.00
N GLU A 38 -17.77 2.06 16.43
CA GLU A 38 -17.67 3.53 16.41
C GLU A 38 -17.04 4.12 15.13
N ARG A 39 -16.66 3.29 14.14
CA ARG A 39 -16.07 3.75 12.86
C ARG A 39 -17.09 4.04 11.76
N SER A 40 -18.39 4.09 12.07
CA SER A 40 -19.43 4.58 11.15
C SER A 40 -19.57 6.11 11.24
N SER A 41 -18.46 6.84 11.32
CA SER A 41 -18.50 8.28 11.00
C SER A 41 -18.73 8.38 9.50
N ALA A 42 -19.97 8.74 9.11
CA ALA A 42 -20.40 8.88 7.72
C ALA A 42 -19.28 9.49 6.87
N ILE A 43 -18.83 8.74 5.86
CA ILE A 43 -17.90 9.24 4.85
C ILE A 43 -18.44 10.61 4.39
N PRO A 44 -17.63 11.68 4.32
CA PRO A 44 -18.16 12.96 3.86
C PRO A 44 -18.75 12.83 2.45
N GLU A 45 -19.63 13.74 2.01
CA GLU A 45 -20.17 13.65 0.64
C GLU A 45 -19.12 13.96 -0.42
N TRP A 46 -18.27 14.95 -0.17
CA TRP A 46 -17.33 15.46 -1.17
C TRP A 46 -16.32 14.42 -1.74
N PRO A 47 -15.75 13.45 -0.98
CA PRO A 47 -14.93 12.39 -1.55
C PRO A 47 -15.82 11.45 -2.36
N PHE A 48 -17.00 11.08 -1.88
CA PHE A 48 -17.90 10.21 -2.63
C PHE A 48 -18.33 10.83 -3.96
N ASP A 49 -18.71 12.10 -3.98
CA ASP A 49 -19.02 12.85 -5.19
C ASP A 49 -17.83 12.90 -6.17
N SER A 50 -16.62 13.05 -5.64
CA SER A 50 -15.39 12.98 -6.44
C SER A 50 -15.20 11.60 -7.08
N PHE A 51 -15.47 10.52 -6.34
CA PHE A 51 -15.42 9.15 -6.88
C PHE A 51 -16.54 8.91 -7.91
N LYS A 52 -17.77 9.38 -7.70
CA LYS A 52 -18.87 9.30 -8.68
C LYS A 52 -18.51 9.93 -10.02
N GLN A 53 -17.64 10.94 -10.06
CA GLN A 53 -17.20 11.57 -11.31
C GLN A 53 -16.07 10.80 -12.02
N LYS A 54 -15.40 9.89 -11.32
CA LYS A 54 -14.20 9.18 -11.81
C LYS A 54 -14.48 7.78 -12.34
N PHE A 55 -15.57 7.14 -11.88
CA PHE A 55 -15.91 5.78 -12.25
C PHE A 55 -16.77 5.72 -13.51
N SER A 56 -16.51 4.72 -14.35
CA SER A 56 -17.28 4.49 -15.57
C SER A 56 -18.75 4.09 -15.30
N GLN A 57 -18.99 3.45 -14.16
CA GLN A 57 -20.31 3.01 -13.71
C GLN A 57 -20.59 3.55 -12.31
N PRO A 58 -20.85 4.86 -12.19
CA PRO A 58 -20.93 5.52 -10.89
C PRO A 58 -22.13 5.05 -10.07
N ASP A 59 -23.17 4.51 -10.67
CA ASP A 59 -24.35 4.01 -9.95
C ASP A 59 -24.13 2.64 -9.28
N LEU A 60 -22.97 2.01 -9.51
CA LEU A 60 -22.55 0.78 -8.84
C LEU A 60 -21.61 1.00 -7.66
N ILE A 61 -21.28 2.26 -7.35
CA ILE A 61 -20.45 2.57 -6.19
C ILE A 61 -21.33 3.08 -5.06
N ASP A 62 -21.23 2.39 -3.92
CA ASP A 62 -21.89 2.78 -2.70
C ASP A 62 -20.93 3.62 -1.85
N LYS A 63 -21.50 4.52 -1.04
CA LYS A 63 -20.71 5.47 -0.27
C LYS A 63 -19.83 4.76 0.74
N GLU A 64 -20.35 3.67 1.28
CA GLU A 64 -19.79 2.79 2.30
C GLU A 64 -18.57 2.02 1.78
N ASP A 65 -18.44 1.88 0.45
CA ASP A 65 -17.30 1.19 -0.17
C ASP A 65 -16.03 2.06 -0.19
N VAL A 66 -16.18 3.38 -0.05
CA VAL A 66 -15.04 4.31 -0.05
C VAL A 66 -14.26 4.17 1.26
N THR A 67 -13.01 3.76 1.18
CA THR A 67 -12.14 3.71 2.36
C THR A 67 -11.37 5.02 2.50
N LEU A 68 -11.36 5.59 3.71
CA LEU A 68 -10.62 6.82 4.04
C LEU A 68 -9.49 6.55 5.04
N VAL A 69 -8.36 7.22 4.85
CA VAL A 69 -7.23 7.25 5.77
C VAL A 69 -6.78 8.69 5.97
N THR A 70 -6.81 9.15 7.22
CA THR A 70 -6.31 10.46 7.61
C THR A 70 -4.79 10.41 7.79
N LEU A 71 -4.09 11.39 7.22
CA LEU A 71 -2.63 11.46 7.16
C LEU A 71 -2.13 12.83 7.66
N ARG A 72 -0.87 12.85 8.10
CA ARG A 72 -0.09 14.04 8.43
C ARG A 72 1.22 14.03 7.66
N MET A 73 1.12 14.22 6.34
CA MET A 73 2.27 14.23 5.42
C MET A 73 2.98 15.58 5.45
N ASN A 74 2.21 16.69 5.47
CA ASN A 74 2.77 18.03 5.62
C ASN A 74 2.40 18.65 6.97
N ARG A 75 3.35 18.66 7.92
CA ARG A 75 3.14 19.23 9.26
C ARG A 75 2.96 20.75 9.30
N THR A 76 3.36 21.46 8.25
CA THR A 76 3.15 22.91 8.18
C THR A 76 1.68 23.27 7.92
N ARG A 77 0.89 22.33 7.38
CA ARG A 77 -0.55 22.49 7.19
C ARG A 77 -1.32 22.18 8.47
N LYS A 78 -2.29 23.04 8.79
CA LYS A 78 -3.16 22.87 9.96
C LYS A 78 -4.03 21.62 9.86
N SER A 79 -4.61 21.38 8.69
CA SER A 79 -5.53 20.27 8.46
C SER A 79 -4.82 19.04 7.93
N PRO A 80 -5.25 17.83 8.33
CA PRO A 80 -4.65 16.59 7.84
C PRO A 80 -4.99 16.36 6.39
N GLU A 81 -4.14 15.63 5.69
CA GLU A 81 -4.49 15.06 4.39
C GLU A 81 -5.44 13.87 4.56
N ILE A 82 -6.20 13.58 3.50
CA ILE A 82 -7.13 12.46 3.45
C ILE A 82 -6.79 11.64 2.22
N ALA A 83 -6.31 10.42 2.41
CA ALA A 83 -6.27 9.43 1.34
C ALA A 83 -7.63 8.73 1.27
N ALA A 84 -8.14 8.56 0.07
CA ALA A 84 -9.36 7.83 -0.22
C ALA A 84 -9.08 6.81 -1.31
N PHE A 85 -9.66 5.63 -1.20
CA PHE A 85 -9.58 4.63 -2.26
C PHE A 85 -10.83 3.77 -2.35
N LEU A 86 -11.07 3.28 -3.56
CA LEU A 86 -12.17 2.41 -3.92
C LEU A 86 -11.73 1.50 -5.05
N THR A 87 -12.10 0.22 -4.96
CA THR A 87 -11.93 -0.76 -6.03
C THR A 87 -13.24 -1.51 -6.20
N THR A 88 -13.80 -1.47 -7.40
CA THR A 88 -15.03 -2.19 -7.75
C THR A 88 -14.74 -3.66 -8.07
N SER A 89 -15.80 -4.48 -8.09
CA SER A 89 -15.74 -5.88 -8.51
C SER A 89 -15.22 -6.08 -9.95
N HIS A 90 -15.33 -5.06 -10.81
CA HIS A 90 -14.84 -5.07 -12.18
C HIS A 90 -13.37 -4.65 -12.32
N LEU A 91 -12.63 -4.52 -11.21
CA LEU A 91 -11.25 -4.05 -11.20
C LEU A 91 -11.09 -2.64 -11.81
N GLU A 92 -12.12 -1.81 -11.73
CA GLU A 92 -11.96 -0.36 -11.81
C GLU A 92 -11.65 0.15 -10.40
N GLY A 93 -10.60 0.94 -10.24
CA GLY A 93 -10.24 1.48 -8.94
C GLY A 93 -9.50 2.80 -9.02
N TRP A 94 -9.54 3.53 -7.91
CA TRP A 94 -8.89 4.81 -7.76
C TRP A 94 -8.28 4.94 -6.37
N PHE A 95 -7.04 5.43 -6.32
CA PHE A 95 -6.45 6.04 -5.14
C PHE A 95 -6.44 7.56 -5.33
N VAL A 96 -6.89 8.32 -4.34
CA VAL A 96 -6.88 9.79 -4.37
C VAL A 96 -6.38 10.34 -3.04
N LEU A 97 -5.45 11.28 -3.09
CA LEU A 97 -5.00 12.05 -1.93
C LEU A 97 -5.56 13.46 -2.01
N TYR A 98 -6.18 13.90 -0.92
CA TYR A 98 -6.72 15.24 -0.77
C TYR A 98 -5.96 16.03 0.29
N ALA A 99 -5.73 17.30 0.03
CA ALA A 99 -5.21 18.26 0.99
C ALA A 99 -6.11 19.50 1.05
N GLU A 100 -6.26 20.08 2.24
CA GLU A 100 -7.07 21.29 2.40
C GLU A 100 -6.32 22.51 1.84
N GLU A 101 -7.01 23.27 0.98
CA GLU A 101 -6.60 24.58 0.49
C GLU A 101 -7.75 25.56 0.64
N ASN A 102 -7.52 26.67 1.36
CA ASN A 102 -8.51 27.72 1.58
C ASN A 102 -9.85 27.20 2.16
N GLY A 103 -9.80 26.24 3.07
CA GLY A 103 -11.00 25.67 3.71
C GLY A 103 -11.69 24.55 2.93
N VAL A 104 -11.13 24.13 1.79
CA VAL A 104 -11.72 23.09 0.93
C VAL A 104 -10.68 22.02 0.62
N TYR A 105 -11.06 20.74 0.75
CA TYR A 105 -10.22 19.63 0.32
C TYR A 105 -10.15 19.56 -1.20
N LYS A 106 -8.93 19.56 -1.73
CA LYS A 106 -8.65 19.39 -3.15
C LYS A 106 -7.78 18.18 -3.40
N GLU A 107 -7.99 17.56 -4.55
CA GLU A 107 -7.13 16.50 -5.05
C GLU A 107 -5.72 17.03 -5.30
N VAL A 108 -4.73 16.40 -4.68
CA VAL A 108 -3.31 16.70 -4.85
C VAL A 108 -2.53 15.56 -5.49
N TYR A 109 -3.10 14.35 -5.52
CA TYR A 109 -2.60 13.20 -6.24
C TYR A 109 -3.77 12.25 -6.54
N ALA A 110 -3.78 11.63 -7.71
CA ALA A 110 -4.67 10.53 -8.01
C ALA A 110 -4.01 9.50 -8.92
N LYS A 111 -4.41 8.23 -8.75
CA LYS A 111 -4.00 7.13 -9.61
C LYS A 111 -5.19 6.22 -9.88
N GLN A 112 -5.46 5.98 -11.17
CA GLN A 112 -6.53 5.10 -11.63
C GLN A 112 -6.01 3.67 -11.75
N GLU A 113 -5.97 2.95 -10.63
CA GLU A 113 -5.64 1.54 -10.58
C GLU A 113 -6.43 0.86 -9.44
N PRO A 114 -6.76 -0.44 -9.54
CA PRO A 114 -7.29 -1.22 -8.42
C PRO A 114 -6.36 -1.16 -7.23
N VAL A 115 -6.87 -0.71 -6.09
CA VAL A 115 -6.16 -0.62 -4.81
C VAL A 115 -6.53 -1.82 -3.94
N TYR A 116 -5.53 -2.54 -3.45
CA TYR A 116 -5.69 -3.75 -2.64
C TYR A 116 -5.31 -3.57 -1.18
N GLY A 117 -4.60 -2.50 -0.86
CA GLY A 117 -4.18 -2.22 0.50
C GLY A 117 -3.40 -0.92 0.59
N VAL A 118 -3.38 -0.37 1.80
CA VAL A 118 -2.65 0.85 2.13
C VAL A 118 -1.89 0.67 3.43
N GLN A 119 -0.75 1.32 3.54
CA GLN A 119 0.06 1.34 4.75
C GLN A 119 0.58 2.75 5.00
N VAL A 120 0.38 3.24 6.21
CA VAL A 120 0.96 4.51 6.67
C VAL A 120 2.31 4.21 7.29
N HIS A 121 3.31 5.01 6.92
CA HIS A 121 4.68 4.94 7.42
C HIS A 121 5.03 6.21 8.18
N GLY A 122 5.93 6.08 9.14
CA GLY A 122 6.43 7.19 9.94
C GLY A 122 5.52 7.59 11.10
N ALA A 123 6.11 7.80 12.27
CA ALA A 123 5.44 8.53 13.37
C ALA A 123 5.54 10.05 13.19
N GLY A 124 6.46 10.45 12.32
CA GLY A 124 6.92 11.80 12.02
C GLY A 124 6.06 12.52 10.99
N ASP A 125 6.74 12.98 9.95
CA ASP A 125 6.14 13.28 8.66
C ASP A 125 5.69 11.95 8.05
N GLN A 126 4.38 11.77 7.88
CA GLN A 126 3.85 10.50 7.43
C GLN A 126 4.04 10.32 5.93
N MET A 127 4.34 9.10 5.53
CA MET A 127 4.23 8.64 4.15
C MET A 127 3.09 7.64 4.05
N ILE A 128 2.54 7.45 2.86
CA ILE A 128 1.56 6.39 2.62
C ILE A 128 2.04 5.57 1.43
N SER A 129 2.07 4.24 1.60
CA SER A 129 2.14 3.34 0.46
C SER A 129 0.78 2.72 0.18
N PHE A 130 0.52 2.43 -1.08
CA PHE A 130 -0.60 1.61 -1.50
C PHE A 130 -0.17 0.54 -2.49
N LEU A 131 -0.87 -0.58 -2.46
CA LEU A 131 -0.69 -1.67 -3.41
C LEU A 131 -1.75 -1.54 -4.49
N SER A 132 -1.31 -1.45 -5.74
CA SER A 132 -2.21 -1.46 -6.89
C SER A 132 -1.71 -2.35 -8.01
N GLY A 133 -2.60 -2.72 -8.92
CA GLY A 133 -2.25 -3.56 -10.06
C GLY A 133 -3.45 -4.29 -10.62
N VAL A 134 -3.19 -5.25 -11.50
CA VAL A 134 -4.21 -6.07 -12.13
C VAL A 134 -3.79 -7.52 -12.12
N GLY A 135 -4.77 -8.41 -12.06
CA GLY A 135 -4.56 -9.84 -12.10
C GLY A 135 -5.79 -10.60 -12.59
N GLY A 136 -5.58 -11.82 -13.04
CA GLY A 136 -6.60 -12.71 -13.57
C GLY A 136 -5.97 -13.96 -14.18
N SER A 137 -6.76 -15.00 -14.41
CA SER A 137 -6.36 -16.19 -15.19
C SER A 137 -4.97 -16.79 -14.89
N GLY A 138 -4.49 -16.70 -13.65
CA GLY A 138 -3.18 -17.22 -13.24
C GLY A 138 -2.00 -16.29 -13.52
N VAL A 139 -2.23 -15.02 -13.84
CA VAL A 139 -1.22 -13.96 -13.89
C VAL A 139 -1.65 -12.83 -12.96
N GLN A 140 -0.74 -12.31 -12.15
CA GLN A 140 -1.03 -11.16 -11.31
C GLN A 140 0.22 -10.31 -11.14
N LYS A 141 0.09 -9.00 -11.31
CA LYS A 141 1.18 -8.06 -11.08
C LYS A 141 0.68 -6.85 -10.29
N ASN A 142 1.25 -6.68 -9.10
CA ASN A 142 0.98 -5.54 -8.24
C ASN A 142 2.26 -4.76 -7.95
N ASN A 143 2.13 -3.46 -7.84
CA ASN A 143 3.19 -2.55 -7.45
C ASN A 143 2.84 -1.85 -6.14
N PHE A 144 3.86 -1.56 -5.37
CA PHE A 144 3.81 -0.53 -4.34
C PHE A 144 3.96 0.83 -4.99
N HIS A 145 3.20 1.80 -4.48
CA HIS A 145 3.38 3.22 -4.73
C HIS A 145 3.58 3.90 -3.39
N LEU A 146 4.71 4.56 -3.17
CA LEU A 146 5.02 5.28 -1.95
C LEU A 146 4.89 6.78 -2.20
N LEU A 147 3.99 7.43 -1.48
CA LEU A 147 3.72 8.86 -1.54
C LEU A 147 4.31 9.57 -0.33
N SER A 148 4.89 10.74 -0.56
CA SER A 148 5.38 11.64 0.48
C SER A 148 5.09 13.10 0.14
N TYR A 149 5.11 13.98 1.14
CA TYR A 149 5.16 15.42 0.92
C TYR A 149 6.62 15.85 0.78
N THR A 150 6.92 16.55 -0.32
CA THR A 150 8.27 16.95 -0.72
C THR A 150 8.36 18.46 -0.86
N GLN A 151 9.55 19.00 -1.15
CA GLN A 151 9.71 20.42 -1.46
C GLN A 151 8.92 20.82 -2.72
N GLN A 152 8.62 19.86 -3.61
CA GLN A 152 7.81 20.04 -4.82
C GLN A 152 6.31 19.77 -4.57
N GLY A 153 5.90 19.52 -3.32
CA GLY A 153 4.54 19.11 -2.98
C GLY A 153 4.37 17.60 -2.86
N TYR A 154 3.13 17.13 -2.95
CA TYR A 154 2.78 15.71 -2.84
C TYR A 154 3.28 14.93 -4.07
N LYS A 155 4.03 13.86 -3.86
CA LYS A 155 4.69 13.13 -4.95
C LYS A 155 4.78 11.63 -4.68
N GLU A 156 4.66 10.84 -5.74
CA GLU A 156 5.11 9.44 -5.74
C GLU A 156 6.64 9.43 -5.71
N VAL A 157 7.20 9.17 -4.53
CA VAL A 157 8.64 9.23 -4.28
C VAL A 157 9.35 7.90 -4.55
N TRP A 158 8.58 6.82 -4.69
CA TRP A 158 9.09 5.51 -5.08
C TRP A 158 7.94 4.61 -5.55
N SER A 159 8.23 3.71 -6.48
CA SER A 159 7.38 2.56 -6.79
C SER A 159 8.23 1.35 -7.14
N GLY A 160 7.66 0.16 -6.91
CA GLY A 160 8.35 -1.10 -7.13
C GLY A 160 7.41 -2.29 -7.04
N LEU A 161 7.87 -3.47 -7.44
CA LEU A 161 7.04 -4.66 -7.51
C LEU A 161 6.63 -5.14 -6.11
N ALA A 162 5.33 -5.23 -5.85
CA ALA A 162 4.80 -5.80 -4.61
C ALA A 162 4.53 -7.29 -4.75
N TYR A 163 4.00 -7.70 -5.90
CA TYR A 163 3.65 -9.09 -6.16
C TYR A 163 3.70 -9.37 -7.66
N ASP A 164 4.28 -10.49 -8.06
CA ASP A 164 4.22 -11.01 -9.42
C ASP A 164 3.95 -12.51 -9.37
N LEU A 165 2.98 -12.99 -10.14
CA LEU A 165 2.63 -14.39 -10.24
C LEU A 165 2.44 -14.76 -11.69
N LEU A 166 3.07 -15.85 -12.10
CA LEU A 166 2.77 -16.60 -13.31
C LEU A 166 2.52 -18.05 -12.91
N ALA A 167 1.26 -18.45 -12.83
CA ALA A 167 0.81 -19.79 -12.47
C ALA A 167 0.19 -20.56 -13.65
N ASN A 168 -0.13 -19.87 -14.75
CA ASN A 168 -0.65 -20.46 -15.98
C ASN A 168 0.18 -19.98 -17.17
N GLY A 169 0.66 -20.90 -18.02
CA GLY A 169 1.50 -20.59 -19.16
C GLY A 169 2.58 -21.65 -19.39
N PRO A 170 3.54 -21.42 -20.31
CA PRO A 170 4.71 -22.26 -20.40
C PRO A 170 5.62 -22.04 -19.17
N PRO A 171 6.15 -23.11 -18.55
CA PRO A 171 7.08 -22.98 -17.45
C PRO A 171 8.40 -22.29 -17.88
N PRO A 172 9.17 -21.74 -16.93
CA PRO A 172 8.95 -21.84 -15.49
C PRO A 172 7.83 -20.90 -14.99
N PHE A 173 7.02 -21.42 -14.08
CA PHE A 173 6.12 -20.62 -13.26
C PHE A 173 6.91 -19.86 -12.20
N HIS A 174 6.37 -18.75 -11.73
CA HIS A 174 7.04 -17.97 -10.69
C HIS A 174 6.07 -17.24 -9.79
N GLN A 175 6.54 -16.98 -8.57
CA GLN A 175 5.91 -16.09 -7.61
C GLN A 175 6.99 -15.18 -7.04
N THR A 176 6.87 -13.87 -7.22
CA THR A 176 7.72 -12.87 -6.57
C THR A 176 6.90 -12.11 -5.54
N ILE A 177 7.43 -12.00 -4.33
CA ILE A 177 6.85 -11.22 -3.23
C ILE A 177 7.83 -10.11 -2.88
N GLY A 178 7.34 -8.87 -2.94
CA GLY A 178 8.06 -7.68 -2.53
C GLY A 178 7.63 -7.23 -1.14
N THR A 179 8.59 -6.74 -0.36
CA THR A 179 8.35 -6.11 0.95
C THR A 179 9.11 -4.80 1.01
N ILE A 180 8.47 -3.75 1.53
CA ILE A 180 9.12 -2.48 1.80
C ILE A 180 9.17 -2.18 3.29
N TYR A 181 10.22 -1.49 3.72
CA TYR A 181 10.36 -0.93 5.05
C TYR A 181 11.05 0.43 4.97
N THR A 182 10.47 1.45 5.60
CA THR A 182 11.08 2.78 5.69
C THR A 182 11.69 2.95 7.07
N GLU A 183 12.95 3.37 7.12
CA GLU A 183 13.64 3.68 8.36
C GLU A 183 13.62 5.20 8.62
N ASP A 184 12.80 5.63 9.57
CA ASP A 184 12.54 7.06 9.88
C ASP A 184 13.82 7.85 10.18
N ASN A 185 14.78 7.25 10.90
CA ASN A 185 15.98 7.96 11.37
C ASN A 185 17.01 8.20 10.25
N THR A 186 17.08 7.30 9.27
CA THR A 186 18.10 7.32 8.22
C THR A 186 17.55 7.73 6.87
N ARG A 187 16.22 7.91 6.77
CA ARG A 187 15.49 8.15 5.51
C ARG A 187 15.87 7.14 4.43
N LYS A 188 16.06 5.89 4.84
CA LYS A 188 16.30 4.77 3.94
C LYS A 188 15.01 4.02 3.68
N LEU A 189 14.89 3.56 2.45
CA LEU A 189 13.86 2.60 2.05
C LEU A 189 14.57 1.28 1.76
N TYR A 190 14.18 0.25 2.48
CA TYR A 190 14.61 -1.12 2.26
C TYR A 190 13.54 -1.81 1.42
N TYR A 191 13.95 -2.43 0.33
CA TYR A 191 13.09 -3.19 -0.55
C TYR A 191 13.67 -4.58 -0.74
N GLN A 192 12.90 -5.58 -0.34
CA GLN A 192 13.28 -6.97 -0.46
C GLN A 192 12.33 -7.67 -1.42
N GLN A 193 12.89 -8.43 -2.36
CA GLN A 193 12.16 -9.31 -3.25
C GLN A 193 12.56 -10.75 -2.98
N THR A 194 11.57 -11.63 -2.88
CA THR A 194 11.78 -13.08 -2.85
C THR A 194 11.04 -13.68 -4.02
N THR A 195 11.78 -14.29 -4.95
CA THR A 195 11.25 -14.97 -6.13
C THR A 195 11.36 -16.47 -5.95
N TYR A 196 10.23 -17.16 -6.06
CA TYR A 196 10.11 -18.61 -6.10
C TYR A 196 9.89 -19.04 -7.55
N ILE A 197 10.66 -20.00 -8.03
CA ILE A 197 10.56 -20.56 -9.39
C ILE A 197 10.04 -22.00 -9.29
N PHE A 198 9.15 -22.37 -10.20
CA PHE A 198 8.55 -23.71 -10.28
C PHE A 198 8.59 -24.23 -11.72
N ASN A 199 8.99 -25.48 -11.94
CA ASN A 199 9.26 -26.01 -13.29
C ASN A 199 8.07 -26.73 -13.94
N GLU A 200 7.20 -27.35 -13.15
CA GLU A 200 6.13 -28.22 -13.68
C GLU A 200 4.75 -27.87 -13.10
N ASP A 201 4.69 -27.51 -11.82
CA ASP A 201 3.49 -27.02 -11.13
C ASP A 201 3.85 -26.07 -9.98
N ILE A 202 2.90 -25.27 -9.50
CA ILE A 202 3.14 -24.31 -8.39
C ILE A 202 3.20 -24.99 -7.00
N SER A 203 3.13 -26.32 -6.93
CA SER A 203 3.14 -27.05 -5.66
C SER A 203 4.56 -27.32 -5.15
N ARG A 204 5.57 -27.26 -6.03
CA ARG A 204 6.97 -27.57 -5.69
C ARG A 204 7.95 -26.50 -6.17
N ILE A 205 8.55 -25.81 -5.20
CA ILE A 205 9.59 -24.80 -5.46
C ILE A 205 10.83 -25.51 -6.00
N SER A 206 11.26 -25.11 -7.20
CA SER A 206 12.53 -25.56 -7.79
C SER A 206 13.71 -24.72 -7.32
N SER A 207 13.52 -23.41 -7.18
CA SER A 207 14.56 -22.51 -6.69
C SER A 207 13.96 -21.25 -6.07
N THR A 208 14.75 -20.62 -5.20
CA THR A 208 14.41 -19.36 -4.56
C THR A 208 15.55 -18.39 -4.80
N LYS A 209 15.23 -17.16 -5.23
CA LYS A 209 16.16 -16.04 -5.32
C LYS A 209 15.67 -14.93 -4.41
N GLN A 210 16.56 -14.38 -3.58
CA GLN A 210 16.28 -13.22 -2.77
C GLN A 210 17.16 -12.06 -3.24
N LEU A 211 16.57 -10.88 -3.31
CA LEU A 211 17.26 -9.65 -3.69
C LEU A 211 16.87 -8.56 -2.69
N THR A 212 17.85 -7.83 -2.17
CA THR A 212 17.63 -6.73 -1.24
C THR A 212 18.27 -5.47 -1.80
N HIS A 213 17.46 -4.45 -2.00
CA HIS A 213 17.90 -3.12 -2.39
C HIS A 213 17.70 -2.15 -1.24
N VAL A 214 18.70 -1.29 -1.06
CA VAL A 214 18.61 -0.16 -0.13
C VAL A 214 18.62 1.10 -0.95
N TYR A 215 17.59 1.92 -0.77
CA TYR A 215 17.46 3.22 -1.39
C TYR A 215 17.70 4.31 -0.36
N HIS A 216 18.26 5.42 -0.83
CA HIS A 216 18.34 6.66 -0.06
C HIS A 216 17.44 7.71 -0.70
N TYR A 217 16.86 8.57 0.11
CA TYR A 217 16.08 9.69 -0.39
C TYR A 217 16.99 10.78 -0.96
N ASP A 218 16.82 11.08 -2.25
CA ASP A 218 17.47 12.18 -2.95
C ASP A 218 16.56 13.42 -2.81
N GLU A 219 16.97 14.41 -2.01
CA GLU A 219 16.16 15.60 -1.74
C GLU A 219 15.95 16.46 -2.99
N GLU A 220 16.98 16.59 -3.83
CA GLU A 220 16.94 17.41 -5.05
C GLU A 220 15.94 16.85 -6.07
N LYS A 221 15.96 15.53 -6.26
CA LYS A 221 15.03 14.84 -7.17
C LYS A 221 13.68 14.53 -6.51
N SER A 222 13.63 14.59 -5.18
CA SER A 222 12.48 14.23 -4.36
C SER A 222 11.99 12.81 -4.64
N VAL A 223 12.93 11.85 -4.71
CA VAL A 223 12.65 10.42 -4.96
C VAL A 223 13.68 9.55 -4.23
N TYR A 224 13.34 8.29 -3.98
CA TYR A 224 14.30 7.28 -3.52
C TYR A 224 15.15 6.76 -4.68
N THR A 225 16.47 6.78 -4.51
CA THR A 225 17.43 6.26 -5.50
C THR A 225 18.27 5.13 -4.92
N SER A 226 18.52 4.10 -5.73
CA SER A 226 19.25 2.91 -5.28
C SER A 226 20.66 3.32 -4.85
N LEU A 227 21.10 2.83 -3.69
CA LEU A 227 22.52 2.87 -3.37
C LEU A 227 23.26 1.91 -4.31
N PRO A 228 24.48 2.25 -4.75
CA PRO A 228 25.35 1.28 -5.41
C PRO A 228 25.52 0.07 -4.49
N GLU A 229 25.38 -1.13 -5.02
CA GLU A 229 25.50 -2.36 -4.25
C GLU A 229 26.82 -2.38 -3.47
N THR A 230 26.75 -2.32 -2.15
CA THR A 230 27.78 -2.94 -1.31
C THR A 230 27.47 -4.44 -1.31
N GLY A 231 27.71 -5.08 -2.45
CA GLY A 231 27.28 -6.44 -2.74
C GLY A 231 27.73 -7.45 -1.68
N ARG A 232 26.79 -8.33 -1.29
CA ARG A 232 27.08 -9.70 -0.91
C ARG A 232 26.05 -10.58 -1.60
N GLU A 233 26.54 -11.36 -2.57
CA GLU A 233 25.93 -12.63 -2.98
C GLU A 233 26.00 -13.64 -1.82
#